data_AF-A0A7V8RE43-F1
#
_entry.id   AF-A0A7V8RE43-F1
#
_cell.length_a   1.000
_cell.length_b   1.000
_cell.length_c   1.000
_cell.angle_alpha   90.00
_cell.angle_beta   90.00
_cell.angle_gamma   90.00
#
_symmetry.space_group_name_H-M   'P 1'
#
loop_
_entity.id
_entity.type
_entity.pdbx_description
1 polymer ?
#
loop_
_entity_poly.entity_id
_entity_poly.type
_entity_poly.pdbx_seq_one_letter_code
_entity_poly.pdbx_strand_id
1 'polypeptide(L)'
;MTDSEIDAAIAADEDTFALTPADLQSNSPGFKFVDRGEQNWCWLFYGEEGELLARSGQTYRNMVDAVAAADQIRRSFAQAA
;
A
#
# COMPACT_ATOMS: atom_id res chain seq x y z
N MET A 1 3.70 3.18 -38.23
CA MET A 1 4.79 2.19 -38.36
C MET A 1 6.08 3.00 -38.41
N THR A 2 6.79 3.28 -37.32
CA THR A 2 7.27 2.42 -36.22
C THR A 2 7.46 3.17 -34.88
N ASP A 3 7.15 2.48 -33.78
CA ASP A 3 7.88 2.46 -32.50
C ASP A 3 8.07 3.75 -31.67
N SER A 4 7.00 4.52 -31.38
CA SER A 4 7.10 5.57 -30.35
C SER A 4 5.88 5.63 -29.42
N GLU A 5 4.95 4.68 -29.52
CA GLU A 5 3.69 4.66 -28.75
C GLU A 5 3.77 3.84 -27.45
N ILE A 6 4.94 3.29 -27.11
CA ILE A 6 5.07 2.41 -25.94
C ILE A 6 5.61 3.15 -24.69
N ASP A 7 6.27 4.32 -24.84
CA ASP A 7 6.77 5.07 -23.69
C ASP A 7 5.69 5.89 -22.95
N ALA A 8 4.51 6.06 -23.57
CA ALA A 8 3.38 6.77 -22.97
C ALA A 8 2.38 5.83 -22.26
N ALA A 9 2.55 4.51 -22.34
CA ALA A 9 1.63 3.54 -21.72
C ALA A 9 1.93 3.26 -20.25
N ILE A 10 3.08 3.68 -19.72
CA ILE A 10 3.49 3.43 -18.33
C ILE A 10 3.20 4.62 -17.40
N ALA A 11 2.73 5.75 -17.94
CA ALA A 11 2.43 6.97 -17.19
C ALA A 11 0.97 7.06 -16.70
N ALA A 12 0.15 6.04 -16.99
CA ALA A 12 -1.26 5.99 -16.61
C ALA A 12 -1.63 4.63 -15.98
N ASP A 13 -0.77 4.09 -15.11
CA ASP A 13 -1.33 3.28 -14.02
C ASP A 13 -2.01 4.26 -13.04
N GLU A 14 -3.23 4.63 -13.42
CA GLU A 14 -4.15 5.53 -12.73
C GLU A 14 -4.66 4.94 -11.40
N ASP A 15 -3.78 4.32 -10.61
CA ASP A 15 -4.04 3.94 -9.22
C ASP A 15 -2.99 4.52 -8.26
N THR A 16 -2.37 5.64 -8.65
CA THR A 16 -1.88 6.60 -7.65
C THR A 16 -3.06 7.46 -7.22
N PHE A 17 -4.07 6.83 -6.62
CA PHE A 17 -5.13 7.54 -5.90
C PHE A 17 -4.41 8.49 -4.93
N ALA A 18 -4.58 9.80 -5.12
CA ALA A 18 -3.95 10.80 -4.28
C ALA A 18 -4.50 10.63 -2.86
N LEU A 19 -3.77 9.86 -2.05
CA LEU A 19 -4.17 9.53 -0.69
C LEU A 19 -4.20 10.81 0.14
N THR A 20 -5.37 11.15 0.65
CA THR A 20 -5.44 12.23 1.61
C THR A 20 -4.98 11.71 2.98
N PRO A 21 -4.42 12.56 3.85
CA PRO A 21 -4.08 12.16 5.21
C PRO A 21 -5.28 11.62 6.00
N ALA A 22 -6.51 11.95 5.60
CA ALA A 22 -7.74 11.48 6.23
C ALA A 22 -8.04 10.01 5.91
N ASP A 23 -7.61 9.52 4.74
CA ASP A 23 -7.76 8.10 4.36
C ASP A 23 -6.76 7.19 5.09
N LEU A 24 -5.79 7.76 5.82
CA LEU A 24 -4.73 7.03 6.49
C LEU A 24 -5.07 6.80 7.96
N GLN A 25 -5.53 5.60 8.29
CA GLN A 25 -5.66 5.17 9.69
C GLN A 25 -4.36 4.56 10.19
N SER A 26 -3.89 5.05 11.34
CA SER A 26 -2.69 4.56 12.03
C SER A 26 -3.11 3.69 13.21
N ASN A 27 -3.01 2.37 13.08
CA ASN A 27 -3.28 1.42 14.17
C ASN A 27 -1.98 0.81 14.74
N SER A 28 -0.84 1.05 14.09
CA SER A 28 0.46 0.48 14.47
C SER A 28 1.60 1.40 14.02
N PRO A 29 2.74 1.45 14.75
CA PRO A 29 3.87 2.30 14.38
C PRO A 29 4.42 1.86 13.02
N GLY A 30 4.59 2.82 12.10
CA GLY A 30 5.06 2.60 10.74
C GLY A 30 4.00 2.08 9.77
N PHE A 31 2.90 1.47 10.21
CA PHE A 31 1.85 0.98 9.30
C PHE A 31 0.67 1.96 9.20
N LYS A 32 0.36 2.37 7.97
CA LYS A 32 -0.83 3.13 7.64
C LYS A 32 -1.77 2.27 6.80
N PHE A 33 -3.05 2.30 7.15
CA PHE A 33 -4.10 1.60 6.43
C PHE A 33 -4.91 2.61 5.63
N VAL A 34 -5.12 2.29 4.36
CA VAL A 34 -5.88 3.07 3.40
C VAL A 34 -7.20 2.34 3.13
N ASP A 35 -8.31 3.06 3.19
CA ASP A 35 -9.56 2.63 2.58
C ASP A 35 -9.65 3.19 1.14
N ARG A 36 -9.79 2.31 0.14
CA ARG A 36 -9.98 2.69 -1.29
C ARG A 36 -11.46 2.62 -1.70
N GLY A 37 -12.40 2.73 -0.77
CA GLY A 37 -13.83 2.51 -1.02
C GLY A 37 -14.22 1.04 -0.83
N GLU A 38 -15.31 0.62 -1.49
CA GLU A 38 -16.06 -0.63 -1.28
C GLU A 38 -15.19 -1.86 -0.97
N GLN A 39 -14.80 -1.99 0.29
CA GLN A 39 -14.04 -3.13 0.79
C GLN A 39 -12.64 -3.29 0.15
N ASN A 40 -11.95 -2.19 -0.13
CA ASN A 40 -10.61 -2.21 -0.72
C ASN A 40 -9.58 -1.58 0.23
N TRP A 41 -9.25 -2.29 1.28
CA TRP A 41 -8.25 -1.89 2.27
C TRP A 41 -6.84 -2.23 1.80
N CYS A 42 -5.91 -1.28 1.88
CA CYS A 42 -4.48 -1.50 1.61
C CYS A 42 -3.65 -1.06 2.80
N TRP A 43 -2.59 -1.80 3.14
CA TRP A 43 -1.59 -1.34 4.10
C TRP A 43 -0.39 -0.72 3.37
N LEU A 44 0.18 0.30 4.00
CA LEU A 44 1.39 1.01 3.60
C LEU A 44 2.33 0.96 4.80
N PHE A 45 3.59 0.62 4.56
CA PHE A 45 4.63 0.59 5.57
C PHE A 45 5.61 1.73 5.33
N TYR A 46 5.71 2.59 6.33
CA TYR A 46 6.61 3.73 6.37
C TYR A 46 7.75 3.46 7.35
N GLY A 47 8.96 3.84 6.95
CA GLY A 47 10.13 3.86 7.80
C GLY A 47 10.06 4.97 8.85
N GLU A 48 11.03 4.98 9.76
CA GLU A 48 11.13 5.99 10.82
C GLU A 48 11.34 7.41 10.25
N GLU A 49 11.97 7.53 9.08
CA GLU A 49 12.15 8.78 8.34
C GLU A 49 10.90 9.21 7.55
N GLY A 50 9.83 8.42 7.58
CA GLY A 50 8.59 8.68 6.84
C GLY A 50 8.65 8.31 5.36
N GLU A 51 9.69 7.60 4.93
CA GLU A 51 9.76 7.02 3.59
C GLU A 51 8.82 5.83 3.44
N LEU A 52 8.18 5.68 2.28
CA LEU A 52 7.36 4.50 1.99
C LEU A 52 8.29 3.33 1.64
N LEU A 53 8.42 2.37 2.56
CA LEU A 53 9.26 1.20 2.40
C LEU A 53 8.54 0.05 1.70
N ALA A 54 7.24 -0.12 1.96
CA ALA A 54 6.44 -1.16 1.31
C ALA A 54 4.96 -0.76 1.20
N ARG A 55 4.30 -1.31 0.19
CA ARG A 55 2.85 -1.17 -0.03
C ARG A 55 2.25 -2.55 -0.23
N SER A 56 1.03 -2.75 0.23
CA SER A 56 0.25 -3.94 -0.10
C SER A 56 0.01 -4.04 -1.60
N GLY A 57 0.43 -5.15 -2.20
CA GLY A 57 0.07 -5.50 -3.58
C GLY A 57 -1.35 -6.07 -3.71
N GLN A 58 -2.06 -6.30 -2.60
CA GLN A 58 -3.42 -6.83 -2.56
C GLN A 58 -4.34 -5.90 -1.76
N THR A 59 -5.58 -5.78 -2.21
CA THR A 59 -6.65 -5.14 -1.45
C THR A 59 -7.32 -6.16 -0.54
N TYR A 60 -7.70 -5.73 0.66
CA TYR A 60 -8.38 -6.53 1.66
C TYR A 60 -9.81 -6.04 1.84
N ARG A 61 -10.72 -6.97 2.12
CA ARG A 61 -12.13 -6.64 2.30
C ARG A 61 -12.38 -5.69 3.47
N ASN A 62 -11.58 -5.81 4.53
CA ASN A 62 -11.76 -5.07 5.77
C ASN A 62 -10.42 -4.63 6.36
N MET A 63 -10.45 -3.58 7.18
CA MET A 63 -9.29 -3.10 7.94
C MET A 63 -8.65 -4.21 8.79
N VAL A 64 -9.46 -5.06 9.43
CA VAL A 64 -8.97 -6.15 10.30
C VAL A 64 -8.11 -7.15 9.53
N ASP A 65 -8.53 -7.53 8.32
CA ASP A 65 -7.76 -8.42 7.44
C ASP A 65 -6.46 -7.74 6.98
N ALA A 66 -6.51 -6.46 6.63
CA ALA A 66 -5.32 -5.69 6.26
C ALA A 66 -4.30 -5.60 7.41
N VAL A 67 -4.77 -5.37 8.64
CA VAL A 67 -3.93 -5.34 9.85
C VAL A 67 -3.32 -6.71 10.13
N ALA A 68 -4.12 -7.78 10.04
CA ALA A 68 -3.64 -9.15 10.26
C ALA A 68 -2.56 -9.54 9.24
N ALA A 69 -2.74 -9.17 7.97
CA ALA A 69 -1.76 -9.39 6.92
C ALA A 69 -0.48 -8.55 7.12
N ALA A 70 -0.61 -7.28 7.51
CA ALA A 70 0.54 -6.44 7.83
C ALA A 70 1.38 -7.02 8.99
N ASP A 71 0.72 -7.49 10.07
CA ASP A 71 1.45 -8.09 11.20
C ASP A 71 2.06 -9.46 10.83
N GLN A 72 1.40 -10.25 9.98
CA GLN A 72 1.98 -11.47 9.40
C GLN A 72 3.28 -11.18 8.66
N ILE A 73 3.27 -10.17 7.79
CA ILE A 73 4.43 -9.77 7.00
C ILE A 73 5.54 -9.24 7.90
N ARG A 74 5.21 -8.39 8.89
CA ARG A 74 6.17 -7.91 9.89
C ARG A 74 6.86 -9.06 10.63
N ARG A 75 6.09 -10.07 11.06
CA ARG A 75 6.63 -11.29 11.69
C ARG A 75 7.50 -12.09 10.73
N SER A 76 7.09 -12.22 9.47
CA SER A 76 7.86 -12.94 8.46
C SER A 76 9.21 -12.26 8.17
N PHE A 77 9.24 -10.92 8.11
CA PHE A 77 10.48 -10.16 8.00
C PHE A 77 11.36 -10.31 9.24
N ALA A 78 10.77 -10.28 10.44
CA ALA A 78 11.52 -10.47 11.69
C ALA A 78 12.12 -11.87 11.84
N GLN A 79 11.54 -12.89 11.20
CA GLN A 79 12.07 -14.26 11.21
C GLN A 79 13.11 -14.52 10.10
N ALA A 80 13.19 -13.64 9.11
CA ALA A 80 14.14 -13.75 8.00
C ALA A 80 15.48 -13.02 8.27
N ALA A 81 15.64 -12.43 9.45
CA ALA A 81 16.85 -11.76 9.94
C ALA A 81 17.56 -12.61 10.99
#